data_AF-A0A959KYK9-F1
#
_entry.id   AF-A0A959KYK9-F1
#
_cell.length_a   1.000
_cell.length_b   1.000
_cell.length_c   1.000
_cell.angle_alpha   90.00
_cell.angle_beta   90.00
_cell.angle_gamma   90.00
#
_symmetry.space_group_name_H-M   'P 1'
#
loop_
_entity.id
_entity.type
_entity.pdbx_description
1 polymer ?
#
loop_
_entity_poly.entity_id
_entity_poly.type
_entity_poly.pdbx_seq_one_letter_code
_entity_poly.pdbx_strand_id
1 'polypeptide(L)' 'MPADPVELRTFPFGHQLGLTLEQEYQLLQLPTESERQSFLIEHLDRLLPLVQEMEEVRRKAKMNGHFRNVIPPS' A
#
# COMPACT_ATOMS: atom_id res chain seq x y z
N MET A 1 -21.32 15.10 -1.83
CA MET A 1 -22.15 13.99 -2.34
C MET A 1 -21.22 12.81 -2.50
N PRO A 2 -21.51 11.62 -1.95
CA PRO A 2 -20.61 10.48 -2.15
C PRO A 2 -20.62 10.09 -3.63
N ALA A 3 -19.46 9.72 -4.16
CA ALA A 3 -19.28 9.24 -5.52
C ALA A 3 -20.21 8.05 -5.80
N ASP A 4 -20.65 7.93 -7.05
CA ASP A 4 -21.59 6.92 -7.53
C ASP A 4 -21.17 5.50 -7.07
N PRO A 5 -22.06 4.68 -6.45
CA PRO A 5 -21.71 3.35 -5.94
C PRO A 5 -21.09 2.41 -6.98
N VAL A 6 -21.31 2.70 -8.27
CA VAL A 6 -20.77 1.94 -9.40
C VAL A 6 -19.25 2.08 -9.53
N GLU A 7 -18.64 3.17 -9.03
CA GLU A 7 -17.19 3.41 -9.11
C GLU A 7 -16.38 2.74 -7.97
N LEU A 8 -17.06 2.29 -6.91
CA LEU A 8 -16.42 1.68 -5.74
C LEU A 8 -16.53 0.15 -5.75
N ARG A 9 -16.42 -0.49 -6.91
CA ARG A 9 -16.34 -1.97 -6.97
C ARG A 9 -14.97 -2.40 -6.51
N THR A 10 -14.90 -3.09 -5.38
CA THR A 10 -13.64 -3.56 -4.76
C THR A 10 -12.94 -4.70 -5.51
N PHE A 11 -13.66 -5.50 -6.31
CA PHE A 11 -13.09 -6.63 -7.04
C PHE A 11 -11.88 -6.29 -7.94
N PRO A 12 -11.88 -5.23 -8.78
CA PRO A 12 -10.72 -4.88 -9.59
C PRO A 12 -9.49 -4.42 -8.79
N PHE A 13 -9.66 -4.00 -7.53
CA PHE A 13 -8.55 -3.45 -6.73
C PHE A 13 -7.71 -4.51 -6.04
N GLY A 14 -8.20 -5.74 -5.87
CA GLY A 14 -7.49 -6.78 -5.10
C GLY A 14 -6.04 -7.00 -5.57
N HIS A 15 -5.84 -7.08 -6.89
CA HIS A 15 -4.51 -7.28 -7.48
C HIS A 15 -3.60 -6.05 -7.35
N GLN A 16 -4.17 -4.84 -7.35
CA GLN A 16 -3.42 -3.58 -7.28
C GLN A 16 -2.96 -3.23 -5.86
N LEU A 17 -3.61 -3.80 -4.84
CA LEU A 17 -3.37 -3.50 -3.43
C LEU A 17 -2.37 -4.45 -2.75
N GLY A 18 -1.71 -5.31 -3.53
CA GLY A 18 -0.71 -6.24 -3.01
C GLY A 18 -1.30 -7.28 -2.06
N LEU A 19 -2.56 -7.69 -2.30
CA LEU A 19 -3.14 -8.83 -1.61
C LEU A 19 -2.36 -10.10 -1.97
N THR A 20 -2.25 -11.02 -1.01
CA THR A 20 -1.82 -12.39 -1.32
C THR A 20 -2.94 -13.12 -2.07
N LEU A 21 -2.60 -14.21 -2.77
CA LEU A 21 -3.59 -15.05 -3.45
C LEU A 21 -4.71 -15.55 -2.51
N GLU A 22 -4.36 -15.83 -1.25
CA GLU A 22 -5.33 -16.22 -0.22
C GLU A 22 -6.28 -15.07 0.14
N GLN A 23 -5.75 -13.85 0.29
CA GLN A 23 -6.57 -12.67 0.56
C GLN A 23 -7.44 -12.28 -0.63
N GLU A 24 -6.96 -12.45 -1.87
CA GLU A 24 -7.77 -12.28 -3.08
C GLU A 24 -8.93 -13.28 -3.08
N TYR A 25 -8.67 -14.55 -2.73
CA TYR A 25 -9.72 -15.56 -2.60
C TYR A 25 -10.73 -15.22 -1.50
N GLN A 26 -10.27 -14.73 -0.34
CA GLN A 26 -11.15 -14.26 0.73
C GLN A 26 -12.02 -13.09 0.26
N LEU A 27 -11.46 -12.11 -0.44
CA LEU A 27 -12.20 -10.98 -1.01
C LEU A 27 -13.31 -11.45 -1.97
N LEU A 28 -13.06 -12.49 -2.77
CA LEU A 28 -14.03 -13.08 -3.69
C LEU A 28 -15.21 -13.76 -2.97
N GLN A 29 -15.01 -14.21 -1.73
CA GLN A 29 -16.05 -14.89 -0.94
C GLN A 29 -16.97 -13.92 -0.18
N LEU A 30 -16.59 -12.65 -0.03
CA LEU A 30 -17.36 -11.67 0.72
C LEU A 30 -18.61 -11.22 -0.07
N PRO A 31 -19.83 -11.43 0.46
CA PRO A 31 -21.06 -11.26 -0.30
C PRO A 31 -21.42 -9.79 -0.54
N THR A 32 -21.14 -8.91 0.41
CA THR A 32 -21.50 -7.48 0.29
C THR A 32 -20.31 -6.60 -0.04
N GLU A 33 -20.57 -5.50 -0.74
CA GLU A 33 -19.56 -4.48 -1.04
C GLU A 33 -19.00 -3.85 0.25
N SER A 34 -19.86 -3.66 1.27
CA SER A 34 -19.43 -3.10 2.55
C SER A 34 -18.42 -3.99 3.26
N GLU A 35 -18.61 -5.32 3.25
CA GLU A 35 -17.64 -6.25 3.85
C GLU A 35 -16.32 -6.24 3.09
N ARG A 36 -16.37 -6.20 1.75
CA ARG A 36 -15.16 -6.09 0.93
C ARG A 36 -14.40 -4.79 1.18
N GLN A 37 -15.12 -3.67 1.30
CA GLN A 37 -14.51 -2.38 1.63
C GLN A 37 -13.84 -2.40 3.00
N SER A 38 -14.51 -2.92 4.03
CA SER A 38 -13.93 -3.07 5.37
C SER A 38 -12.68 -3.95 5.35
N PHE A 39 -12.72 -5.09 4.64
CA PHE A 39 -11.57 -5.98 4.48
C PHE A 39 -10.37 -5.27 3.84
N LEU A 40 -10.60 -4.50 2.76
CA LEU A 40 -9.54 -3.77 2.09
C LEU A 40 -8.98 -2.62 2.93
N ILE A 41 -9.83 -1.91 3.67
CA ILE A 41 -9.38 -0.86 4.60
C ILE A 41 -8.46 -1.46 5.66
N GLU A 42 -8.86 -2.58 6.28
CA GLU A 42 -8.02 -3.25 7.29
C GLU A 42 -6.69 -3.76 6.70
N HIS A 43 -6.70 -4.28 5.48
CA HIS A 43 -5.46 -4.64 4.77
C HIS A 43 -4.55 -3.42 4.56
N LEU A 44 -5.11 -2.31 4.08
CA LEU A 44 -4.35 -1.09 3.83
C LEU A 44 -3.80 -0.46 5.10
N ASP A 45 -4.55 -0.47 6.19
CA ASP A 45 -4.11 0.05 7.49
C ASP A 45 -2.91 -0.74 8.04
N ARG A 46 -2.85 -2.06 7.78
CA ARG A 46 -1.69 -2.88 8.14
C ARG A 46 -0.50 -2.67 7.22
N LEU A 47 -0.75 -2.40 5.94
CA LEU A 47 0.30 -2.23 4.92
C LEU A 47 0.94 -0.84 4.97
N LEU A 48 0.17 0.19 5.33
CA LEU A 48 0.62 1.59 5.40
C LEU A 48 1.89 1.80 6.24
N PRO A 49 2.01 1.31 7.49
CA PRO A 49 3.23 1.51 8.27
C PRO A 49 4.46 0.86 7.63
N LEU A 50 4.30 -0.32 7.04
CA LEU A 50 5.40 -1.02 6.38
C LEU A 50 5.95 -0.22 5.19
N VAL A 51 5.06 0.35 4.36
CA VAL A 51 5.46 1.18 3.23
C VAL A 51 6.13 2.48 3.69
N GLN A 52 5.64 3.10 4.77
CA GLN A 52 6.26 4.29 5.36
C GLN A 52 7.69 4.00 5.85
N GLU A 53 7.91 2.87 6.52
CA GLU A 53 9.24 2.44 6.94
C GLU A 53 10.18 2.22 5.75
N MET A 54 9.70 1.57 4.69
CA MET A 54 10.47 1.35 3.46
C MET A 54 10.86 2.67 2.78
N GLU A 55 9.96 3.66 2.73
CA GLU A 55 10.26 4.99 2.22
C GLU A 55 11.31 5.72 3.08
N GLU A 56 11.24 5.62 4.40
CA GLU A 56 12.27 6.21 5.29
C GLU A 56 13.64 5.56 5.11
N VAL A 57 13.71 4.24 4.97
CA VAL A 57 14.96 3.53 4.66
C VAL A 57 15.51 4.00 3.30
N ARG A 58 14.64 4.10 2.29
CA ARG A 58 15.02 4.61 0.95
C ARG A 58 15.54 6.04 1.01
N ARG A 59 14.91 6.91 1.80
CA ARG A 59 15.33 8.30 2.01
C ARG A 59 16.72 8.37 2.65
N LYS A 60 16.98 7.59 3.70
CA LYS A 60 18.29 7.49 4.36
C LYS A 60 19.37 6.96 3.41
N ALA A 61 19.07 5.92 2.63
CA ALA A 61 20.00 5.39 1.63
C ALA A 61 20.37 6.43 0.56
N LYS A 62 19.40 7.25 0.10
CA LYS A 62 19.67 8.38 -0.82
C LYS A 62 20.60 9.44 -0.20
N MET A 63 20.44 9.74 1.09
CA MET A 63 21.33 10.68 1.78
C MET A 63 22.77 10.16 1.88
N ASN A 64 22.98 8.85 2.00
CA ASN A 64 24.32 8.25 1.97
C ASN A 64 25.00 8.37 0.59
N GLY A 65 24.22 8.48 -0.50
CA GLY A 65 24.73 8.79 -1.84
C GLY A 65 25.17 10.25 -1.99
N HIS A 66 24.60 11.17 -1.21
CA HIS A 66 24.99 12.59 -1.20
C HIS A 66 26.32 12.84 -0.46
N PHE A 67 26.72 11.94 0.44
CA PHE A 67 27.92 12.07 1.28
C PHE A 67 29.25 11.69 0.61
N ARG A 68 29.27 11.34 -0.69
CA ARG A 68 30.50 10.96 -1.41
C ARG A 68 31.26 12.11 -2.09
N ASN A 69 30.86 13.37 -1.89
CA ASN A 69 31.56 14.55 -2.46
C ASN A 69 32.15 15.49 -1.40
N VAL A 70 32.46 15.01 -0.19
CA VAL A 70 33.38 15.76 0.68
C VAL A 70 34.81 15.42 0.26
N ILE A 71 35.35 16.27 -0.60
CA ILE A 71 36.79 16.30 -0.93
C ILE A 71 37.54 16.42 0.41
N PRO A 72 38.46 15.50 0.74
CA PRO A 72 39.23 15.61 1.98
C PRO A 72 40.07 16.89 1.93
N PRO A 73 40.15 17.67 3.02
CA PRO A 73 41.04 18.82 3.07
C PRO A 73 42.49 18.33 3.00
N SER A 74 43.30 19.12 2.29
CA SER A 74 44.69 18.88 1.88
C SER A 74 45.65 18.48 2.99
#